data_AF-A0A3N5M641-F1
#
_entry.id   AF-A0A3N5M641-F1
#
_cell.length_a   1.000
_cell.length_b   1.000
_cell.length_c   1.000
_cell.angle_alpha   90.00
_cell.angle_beta   90.00
_cell.angle_gamma   90.00
#
_symmetry.space_group_name_H-M   'P 1'
#
loop_
_entity.id
_entity.type
_entity.pdbx_description
1 polymer ?
#
loop_
_entity_poly.entity_id
_entity_poly.type
_entity_poly.pdbx_seq_one_letter_code
_entity_poly.pdbx_strand_id
1 'polypeptide(L)'
;MASSILSVWPISGLVIFDCDSTLCTIEGIDELARLVAGEGESAGRIAVNIAQLTKQAMEGDIPLEAVYNRRLVAVNPTLGQVRHIASIYRERSLSDAAAVIDALQTLGVQVFIVSGGLVEPVKEFGKWLGIPEAHIFAVDMEYDQLAGEWWRYWEQPGGQNPHANYLAVESNPLTGALGKNRIIARIRSEFPGRALMVGDGLSDLEAGAEVDLFVGFGGAVFRQRVFDEAAIYIRTPALSPILPLALGQLGNDPRFASLWADGLRRVYTHEVTFKDTSLQEAFFSSLRRVNGP
;
A
#
# COMPACT_ATOMS: atom_id res chain seq x y z
N MET A 1 31.61 2.58 -10.37
CA MET A 1 31.82 1.67 -11.51
C MET A 1 30.61 1.76 -12.42
N ALA A 2 30.85 2.07 -13.69
CA ALA A 2 29.94 2.15 -14.85
C ALA A 2 28.43 2.39 -14.59
N SER A 3 28.00 3.65 -14.72
CA SER A 3 26.63 3.99 -15.08
C SER A 3 26.39 3.48 -16.50
N SER A 4 25.76 2.31 -16.64
CA SER A 4 25.23 1.88 -17.92
C SER A 4 23.96 2.69 -18.19
N ILE A 5 24.02 3.58 -19.16
CA ILE A 5 22.84 4.19 -19.76
C ILE A 5 21.93 3.03 -20.20
N LEU A 6 20.84 2.80 -19.47
CA LEU A 6 19.84 1.80 -19.86
C LEU A 6 19.26 2.24 -21.20
N SER A 7 19.64 1.56 -22.28
CA SER A 7 19.13 1.83 -23.64
C SER A 7 17.66 1.47 -23.79
N VAL A 8 17.08 0.75 -22.82
CA VAL A 8 15.70 0.31 -22.77
C VAL A 8 15.18 0.51 -21.35
N TRP A 9 14.02 1.16 -21.20
CA TRP A 9 13.39 1.28 -19.88
C TRP A 9 12.95 -0.11 -19.41
N PRO A 10 13.35 -0.49 -18.19
CA PRO A 10 13.04 -1.82 -17.71
C PRO A 10 11.56 -1.99 -17.39
N ILE A 11 11.03 -3.13 -17.80
CA ILE A 11 9.65 -3.51 -17.54
C ILE A 11 9.57 -4.30 -16.24
N SER A 12 8.58 -3.99 -15.42
CA SER A 12 8.31 -4.66 -14.15
C SER A 12 7.33 -5.81 -14.38
N GLY A 13 7.72 -7.01 -13.97
CA GLY A 13 6.83 -8.18 -13.98
C GLY A 13 6.00 -8.30 -12.70
N LEU A 14 6.42 -7.60 -11.64
CA LEU A 14 5.74 -7.56 -10.34
C LEU A 14 5.53 -6.10 -9.94
N VAL A 15 4.34 -5.77 -9.45
CA VAL A 15 4.05 -4.48 -8.82
C VAL A 15 3.47 -4.73 -7.43
N ILE A 16 4.10 -4.14 -6.43
CA ILE A 16 3.77 -4.32 -5.01
C ILE A 16 3.28 -2.97 -4.49
N PHE A 17 2.08 -2.95 -3.95
CA PHE A 17 1.46 -1.76 -3.38
C PHE A 17 1.42 -1.84 -1.85
N ASP A 18 1.74 -0.73 -1.21
CA ASP A 18 1.20 -0.47 0.12
C ASP A 18 -0.30 -0.19 0.06
N CYS A 19 -1.01 -0.38 1.17
CA CYS A 19 -2.44 -0.16 1.24
C CYS A 19 -2.77 1.23 1.82
N ASP A 20 -2.46 1.43 3.10
CA ASP A 20 -2.79 2.66 3.83
C ASP A 20 -2.00 3.82 3.23
N SER A 21 -2.64 5.00 3.13
CA SER A 21 -2.06 6.20 2.51
C SER A 21 -1.50 6.03 1.08
N THR A 22 -1.77 4.90 0.41
CA THR A 22 -1.28 4.56 -0.93
C THR A 22 -2.40 4.11 -1.87
N LEU A 23 -3.04 2.96 -1.63
CA LEU A 23 -4.22 2.54 -2.41
C LEU A 23 -5.50 3.24 -1.94
N CYS A 24 -5.53 3.64 -0.67
CA CYS A 24 -6.58 4.47 -0.07
C CYS A 24 -5.97 5.69 0.62
N THR A 25 -6.80 6.69 0.94
CA THR A 25 -6.32 7.96 1.50
C THR A 25 -6.31 8.00 3.04
N ILE A 26 -6.44 6.85 3.68
CA ILE A 26 -6.62 6.71 5.13
C ILE A 26 -5.65 5.70 5.73
N GLU A 27 -5.51 5.75 7.05
CA GLU A 27 -4.78 4.79 7.88
C GLU A 27 -5.80 3.95 8.65
N GLY A 28 -5.75 2.61 8.51
CA GLY A 28 -6.81 1.73 9.02
C GLY A 28 -6.96 1.78 10.55
N ILE A 29 -5.84 1.83 11.28
CA ILE A 29 -5.83 1.89 12.74
C ILE A 29 -6.34 3.26 13.25
N ASP A 30 -6.05 4.34 12.53
CA ASP A 30 -6.54 5.68 12.88
C ASP A 30 -8.05 5.77 12.68
N GLU A 31 -8.59 5.18 11.61
CA GLU A 31 -10.03 5.08 11.40
C GLU A 31 -10.70 4.20 12.46
N LEU A 32 -10.07 3.10 12.87
CA LEU A 32 -10.59 2.31 13.99
C LEU A 32 -10.65 3.11 15.27
N ALA A 33 -9.60 3.89 15.57
CA ALA A 33 -9.61 4.75 16.75
C ALA A 33 -10.76 5.77 16.70
N ARG A 34 -11.06 6.33 15.51
CA ARG A 34 -12.23 7.21 15.32
C ARG A 34 -13.56 6.48 15.51
N LEU A 35 -13.71 5.28 14.94
CA LEU A 35 -14.92 4.48 15.06
C LEU A 35 -15.22 4.04 16.50
N VAL A 36 -14.19 3.59 17.22
CA VAL A 36 -14.33 3.16 18.61
C VAL A 36 -14.56 4.34 19.54
N ALA A 37 -13.98 5.50 19.24
CA ALA A 37 -14.10 6.68 20.08
C ALA A 37 -15.55 7.19 20.20
N GLY A 38 -16.34 7.18 19.12
CA GLY A 38 -17.67 7.81 19.14
C GLY A 38 -17.61 9.31 19.46
N GLU A 39 -18.73 9.90 19.91
CA GLU A 39 -18.90 11.36 20.08
C GLU A 39 -18.50 11.93 21.46
N GLY A 40 -17.46 11.38 22.13
CA GLY A 40 -17.04 11.82 23.48
C GLY A 40 -15.65 12.48 23.54
N GLU A 41 -15.46 13.49 24.40
CA GLU A 41 -14.18 14.23 24.56
C GLU A 41 -12.98 13.33 24.90
N SER A 42 -13.15 12.37 25.82
CA SER A 42 -12.07 11.42 26.17
C SER A 42 -11.69 10.50 25.01
N ALA A 43 -12.64 10.27 24.12
CA ALA A 43 -12.52 9.38 22.99
C ALA A 43 -11.82 10.07 21.81
N GLY A 44 -12.12 11.36 21.60
CA GLY A 44 -11.36 12.22 20.68
C GLY A 44 -9.87 12.29 21.05
N ARG A 45 -9.51 12.25 22.34
CA ARG A 45 -8.11 12.24 22.80
C ARG A 45 -7.38 10.94 22.43
N ILE A 46 -8.06 9.80 22.48
CA ILE A 46 -7.48 8.51 22.06
C ILE A 46 -7.21 8.55 20.56
N ALA A 47 -8.19 8.93 19.74
CA ALA A 47 -8.01 9.02 18.28
C ALA A 47 -6.87 9.96 17.88
N VAL A 48 -6.76 11.13 18.53
CA VAL A 48 -5.65 12.07 18.30
C VAL A 48 -4.31 11.47 18.70
N ASN A 49 -4.22 10.78 19.83
CA ASN A 49 -2.99 10.13 20.27
C ASN A 49 -2.54 9.04 19.28
N ILE A 50 -3.48 8.20 18.83
CA ILE A 50 -3.20 7.14 17.86
C ILE A 50 -2.67 7.73 16.56
N ALA A 51 -3.32 8.74 16.00
CA ALA A 51 -2.86 9.40 14.78
C ALA A 51 -1.47 10.04 14.93
N GLN A 52 -1.15 10.60 16.10
CA GLN A 52 0.18 11.12 16.40
C GLN A 52 1.25 10.01 16.41
N LEU A 53 0.96 8.87 17.04
CA LEU A 53 1.87 7.73 17.04
C LEU A 53 2.07 7.17 15.63
N THR A 54 0.99 7.10 14.83
CA THR A 54 1.05 6.70 13.41
C THR A 54 1.97 7.63 12.62
N LYS A 55 1.78 8.94 12.77
CA LYS A 55 2.62 9.95 12.11
C LYS A 55 4.09 9.80 12.48
N GLN A 56 4.41 9.75 13.77
CA GLN A 56 5.78 9.62 14.26
C GLN A 56 6.46 8.34 13.76
N ALA A 57 5.73 7.22 13.72
CA ALA A 57 6.27 5.97 13.23
C ALA A 57 6.58 6.00 11.73
N MET A 58 5.66 6.56 10.95
CA MET A 58 5.82 6.66 9.49
C MET A 58 6.83 7.73 9.05
N GLU A 59 7.10 8.74 9.89
CA GLU A 59 8.19 9.71 9.71
C GLU A 59 9.55 9.14 10.16
N GLY A 60 9.55 8.08 10.97
CA GLY A 60 10.75 7.42 11.49
C GLY A 60 11.24 7.91 12.84
N ASP A 61 10.46 8.72 13.55
CA ASP A 61 10.79 9.22 14.88
C ASP A 61 10.76 8.11 15.94
N ILE A 62 9.89 7.12 15.74
CA ILE A 62 9.72 5.96 16.62
C ILE A 62 9.61 4.67 15.80
N PRO A 63 10.12 3.53 16.30
CA PRO A 63 9.96 2.26 15.60
C PRO A 63 8.48 1.87 15.49
N LEU A 64 8.04 1.47 14.29
CA LEU A 64 6.66 1.03 14.03
C LEU A 64 6.24 -0.11 14.96
N GLU A 65 7.12 -1.10 15.15
CA GLU A 65 6.93 -2.24 16.06
C GLU A 65 6.65 -1.81 17.51
N ALA A 66 7.28 -0.74 17.97
CA ALA A 66 7.14 -0.25 19.34
C ALA A 66 5.77 0.40 19.60
N VAL A 67 5.10 0.89 18.56
CA VAL A 67 3.79 1.53 18.68
C VAL A 67 2.63 0.72 18.13
N TYR A 68 2.89 -0.30 17.31
CA TYR A 68 1.84 -1.08 16.67
C TYR A 68 0.88 -1.70 17.69
N ASN A 69 1.42 -2.55 18.58
CA ASN A 69 0.62 -3.20 19.62
C ASN A 69 0.02 -2.18 20.60
N ARG A 70 0.78 -1.12 20.93
CA ARG A 70 0.29 -0.05 21.81
C ARG A 70 -0.94 0.65 21.24
N ARG A 71 -0.97 0.91 19.93
CA ARG A 71 -2.13 1.50 19.26
C ARG A 71 -3.34 0.58 19.34
N LEU A 72 -3.17 -0.70 19.00
CA LEU A 72 -4.27 -1.68 19.02
C LEU A 72 -4.82 -1.95 20.43
N VAL A 73 -3.96 -2.06 21.44
CA VAL A 73 -4.40 -2.20 22.85
C VAL A 73 -5.21 -0.98 23.31
N ALA A 74 -4.79 0.22 22.91
CA ALA A 74 -5.50 1.45 23.27
C ALA A 74 -6.85 1.59 22.56
N VAL A 75 -6.96 1.10 21.32
CA VAL A 75 -8.22 1.10 20.56
C VAL A 75 -9.15 -0.04 21.01
N ASN A 76 -8.59 -1.21 21.31
CA ASN A 76 -9.31 -2.45 21.66
C ASN A 76 -10.56 -2.72 20.78
N PRO A 77 -10.39 -2.84 19.45
CA PRO A 77 -11.53 -2.96 18.54
C PRO A 77 -12.17 -4.35 18.59
N THR A 78 -13.45 -4.41 18.26
CA THR A 78 -14.16 -5.67 17.96
C THR A 78 -13.91 -6.12 16.51
N LEU A 79 -14.01 -7.42 16.24
CA LEU A 79 -13.92 -7.96 14.88
C LEU A 79 -14.94 -7.31 13.91
N GLY A 80 -16.15 -7.00 14.39
CA GLY A 80 -17.16 -6.27 13.60
C GLY A 80 -16.70 -4.87 13.18
N GLN A 81 -16.05 -4.13 14.08
CA GLN A 81 -15.48 -2.81 13.77
C GLN A 81 -14.29 -2.91 12.80
N VAL A 82 -13.41 -3.91 12.97
CA VAL A 82 -12.31 -4.18 12.04
C VAL A 82 -12.83 -4.46 10.63
N ARG A 83 -13.87 -5.29 10.50
CA ARG A 83 -14.51 -5.56 9.21
C ARG A 83 -15.12 -4.32 8.57
N HIS A 84 -15.64 -3.39 9.37
CA HIS A 84 -16.21 -2.15 8.85
C HIS A 84 -15.18 -1.28 8.12
N ILE A 85 -13.90 -1.36 8.49
CA ILE A 85 -12.82 -0.62 7.83
C ILE A 85 -12.70 -0.99 6.34
N ALA A 86 -13.02 -2.22 5.95
CA ALA A 86 -13.01 -2.60 4.54
C ALA A 86 -13.93 -1.73 3.69
N SER A 87 -15.11 -1.36 4.21
CA SER A 87 -16.03 -0.44 3.53
C SER A 87 -15.45 0.96 3.43
N ILE A 88 -14.80 1.45 4.49
CA ILE A 88 -14.16 2.77 4.49
C ILE A 88 -12.99 2.81 3.50
N TYR A 89 -12.18 1.75 3.39
CA TYR A 89 -11.14 1.64 2.36
C TYR A 89 -11.71 1.74 0.94
N ARG A 90 -12.86 1.11 0.67
CA ARG A 90 -13.53 1.22 -0.64
C ARG A 90 -13.99 2.66 -0.92
N GLU A 91 -14.61 3.31 0.07
CA GLU A 91 -15.09 4.69 -0.04
C GLU A 91 -13.94 5.71 -0.20
N ARG A 92 -12.78 5.41 0.39
CA ARG A 92 -11.58 6.26 0.39
C ARG A 92 -10.49 5.76 -0.56
N SER A 93 -10.82 4.83 -1.45
CA SER A 93 -9.91 4.34 -2.49
C SER A 93 -9.52 5.47 -3.43
N LEU A 94 -8.28 5.47 -3.92
CA LEU A 94 -7.94 6.32 -5.05
C LEU A 94 -8.81 5.96 -6.24
N SER A 95 -9.29 6.98 -6.95
CA SER A 95 -10.33 6.83 -7.97
C SER A 95 -9.89 5.99 -9.16
N ASP A 96 -8.59 5.92 -9.43
CA ASP A 96 -7.99 5.15 -10.51
C ASP A 96 -7.35 3.83 -10.06
N ALA A 97 -7.37 3.49 -8.76
CA ALA A 97 -6.71 2.29 -8.22
C ALA A 97 -7.17 1.00 -8.90
N ALA A 98 -8.48 0.76 -8.94
CA ALA A 98 -9.04 -0.44 -9.56
C ALA A 98 -8.70 -0.53 -11.06
N ALA A 99 -8.72 0.60 -11.77
CA ALA A 99 -8.41 0.64 -13.20
C ALA A 99 -6.92 0.40 -13.48
N VAL A 100 -6.02 0.92 -12.63
CA VAL A 100 -4.57 0.68 -12.73
C VAL A 100 -4.25 -0.78 -12.43
N ILE A 101 -4.88 -1.37 -11.42
CA ILE A 101 -4.68 -2.78 -11.07
C ILE A 101 -5.18 -3.70 -12.20
N ASP A 102 -6.38 -3.46 -12.75
CA ASP A 102 -6.92 -4.20 -13.91
C ASP A 102 -5.98 -4.11 -15.11
N ALA A 103 -5.43 -2.91 -15.38
CA ALA A 103 -4.48 -2.70 -16.47
C ALA A 103 -3.18 -3.48 -16.27
N LEU A 104 -2.59 -3.42 -15.09
CA LEU A 104 -1.36 -4.16 -14.76
C LEU A 104 -1.58 -5.68 -14.92
N GLN A 105 -2.65 -6.22 -14.32
CA GLN A 105 -2.96 -7.65 -14.38
C GLN A 105 -3.28 -8.11 -15.81
N THR A 106 -4.07 -7.34 -16.56
CA THR A 106 -4.40 -7.64 -17.97
C THR A 106 -3.14 -7.67 -18.85
N LEU A 107 -2.15 -6.83 -18.54
CA LEU A 107 -0.88 -6.76 -19.25
C LEU A 107 0.17 -7.76 -18.72
N GLY A 108 -0.23 -8.71 -17.88
CA GLY A 108 0.60 -9.82 -17.42
C GLY A 108 1.46 -9.54 -16.20
N VAL A 109 1.28 -8.39 -15.54
CA VAL A 109 1.99 -8.04 -14.30
C VAL A 109 1.32 -8.73 -13.11
N GLN A 110 2.12 -9.36 -12.25
CA GLN A 110 1.62 -9.86 -10.97
C GLN A 110 1.52 -8.70 -9.97
N VAL A 111 0.31 -8.45 -9.49
CA VAL A 111 0.04 -7.37 -8.53
C VAL A 111 -0.11 -7.94 -7.13
N PHE A 112 0.55 -7.30 -6.15
CA PHE A 112 0.54 -7.67 -4.74
C PHE A 112 0.19 -6.48 -3.85
N ILE A 113 -0.40 -6.77 -2.69
CA ILE A 113 -0.51 -5.82 -1.58
C ILE A 113 0.38 -6.31 -0.44
N VAL A 114 1.24 -5.44 0.07
CA VAL A 114 2.04 -5.70 1.28
C VAL A 114 1.85 -4.52 2.23
N SER A 115 1.01 -4.72 3.24
CA SER A 115 0.57 -3.65 4.15
C SER A 115 0.96 -3.93 5.59
N GLY A 116 1.26 -2.88 6.35
CA GLY A 116 1.32 -2.94 7.82
C GLY A 116 -0.07 -2.92 8.47
N GLY A 117 -1.13 -2.68 7.70
CA GLY A 117 -2.52 -2.66 8.16
C GLY A 117 -3.06 -4.03 8.56
N LEU A 118 -4.30 -4.04 9.02
CA LEU A 118 -4.96 -5.24 9.56
C LEU A 118 -5.39 -6.17 8.42
N VAL A 119 -5.17 -7.47 8.60
CA VAL A 119 -5.35 -8.45 7.51
C VAL A 119 -6.79 -8.54 7.00
N GLU A 120 -7.80 -8.52 7.86
CA GLU A 120 -9.19 -8.67 7.44
C GLU A 120 -9.64 -7.56 6.49
N PRO A 121 -9.51 -6.26 6.82
CA PRO A 121 -9.94 -5.20 5.93
C PRO A 121 -9.06 -5.07 4.69
N VAL A 122 -7.76 -5.33 4.79
CA VAL A 122 -6.86 -5.29 3.62
C VAL A 122 -7.20 -6.42 2.63
N LYS A 123 -7.50 -7.64 3.11
CA LYS A 123 -7.95 -8.74 2.25
C LYS A 123 -9.29 -8.44 1.57
N GLU A 124 -10.27 -7.96 2.31
CA GLU A 124 -11.59 -7.59 1.76
C GLU A 124 -11.49 -6.43 0.74
N PHE A 125 -10.58 -5.49 0.95
CA PHE A 125 -10.31 -4.39 0.03
C PHE A 125 -9.56 -4.85 -1.22
N GLY A 126 -8.49 -5.63 -1.07
CA GLY A 126 -7.72 -6.16 -2.21
C GLY A 126 -8.53 -7.10 -3.10
N LYS A 127 -9.40 -7.95 -2.52
CA LYS A 127 -10.36 -8.76 -3.28
C LYS A 127 -11.30 -7.90 -4.11
N TRP A 128 -11.81 -6.81 -3.53
CA TRP A 128 -12.67 -5.87 -4.23
C TRP A 128 -11.94 -5.17 -5.39
N LEU A 129 -10.64 -4.89 -5.25
CA LEU A 129 -9.78 -4.38 -6.31
C LEU A 129 -9.43 -5.43 -7.40
N GLY A 130 -9.81 -6.70 -7.22
CA GLY A 130 -9.50 -7.78 -8.16
C GLY A 130 -8.15 -8.47 -7.92
N ILE A 131 -7.49 -8.22 -6.79
CA ILE A 131 -6.22 -8.87 -6.45
C ILE A 131 -6.50 -10.25 -5.82
N PRO A 132 -5.82 -11.33 -6.27
CA PRO A 132 -5.95 -12.65 -5.66
C PRO A 132 -5.61 -12.62 -4.17
N GLU A 133 -6.36 -13.35 -3.34
CA GLU A 133 -6.11 -13.38 -1.89
C GLU A 133 -4.69 -13.84 -1.55
N ALA A 134 -4.13 -14.77 -2.34
CA ALA A 134 -2.75 -15.24 -2.17
C ALA A 134 -1.68 -14.16 -2.39
N HIS A 135 -2.05 -13.02 -2.97
CA HIS A 135 -1.15 -11.90 -3.24
C HIS A 135 -1.34 -10.74 -2.24
N ILE A 136 -2.13 -10.95 -1.20
CA ILE A 136 -2.43 -9.93 -0.18
C ILE A 136 -1.78 -10.34 1.14
N PHE A 137 -0.80 -9.56 1.56
CA PHE A 137 -0.05 -9.75 2.81
C PHE A 137 -0.29 -8.55 3.73
N ALA A 138 -0.74 -8.84 4.94
CA ALA A 138 -1.05 -7.85 5.97
C ALA A 138 -0.87 -8.49 7.36
N VAL A 139 -1.06 -7.70 8.42
CA VAL A 139 -0.81 -8.14 9.80
C VAL A 139 -1.99 -8.95 10.33
N ASP A 140 -1.72 -10.20 10.69
CA ASP A 140 -2.69 -11.12 11.30
C ASP A 140 -2.97 -10.76 12.76
N MET A 141 -4.24 -10.89 13.17
CA MET A 141 -4.72 -10.54 14.50
C MET A 141 -5.37 -11.75 15.18
N GLU A 142 -5.12 -11.89 16.47
CA GLU A 142 -5.84 -12.82 17.34
C GLU A 142 -7.00 -12.09 18.04
N TYR A 143 -8.16 -12.74 18.05
CA TYR A 143 -9.36 -12.23 18.69
C TYR A 143 -9.86 -13.21 19.76
N ASP A 144 -10.27 -12.67 20.91
CA ASP A 144 -10.93 -13.45 21.96
C ASP A 144 -12.36 -13.80 21.53
N GLN A 145 -12.53 -15.01 21.00
CA GLN A 145 -13.83 -15.52 20.56
C GLN A 145 -14.83 -15.69 21.72
N LEU A 146 -14.37 -15.67 22.97
CA LEU A 146 -15.21 -15.77 24.17
C LEU A 146 -15.63 -14.40 24.73
N ALA A 147 -15.33 -13.30 24.03
CA ALA A 147 -15.77 -11.96 24.41
C ALA A 147 -17.26 -11.71 24.08
N GLY A 148 -17.91 -10.83 24.83
CA GLY A 148 -19.32 -10.46 24.61
C GLY A 148 -20.31 -11.60 24.86
N GLU A 149 -21.48 -11.56 24.21
CA GLU A 149 -22.51 -12.62 24.29
C GLU A 149 -22.15 -13.83 23.39
N TRP A 150 -20.92 -14.33 23.50
CA TRP A 150 -20.38 -15.40 22.65
C TRP A 150 -21.25 -16.67 22.63
N TRP A 151 -21.99 -16.93 23.71
CA TRP A 151 -22.90 -18.08 23.83
C TRP A 151 -24.08 -18.04 22.84
N ARG A 152 -24.37 -16.89 22.22
CA ARG A 152 -25.40 -16.73 21.18
C ARG A 152 -24.87 -17.09 19.79
N TYR A 153 -24.20 -18.24 19.68
CA TYR A 153 -23.55 -18.67 18.43
C TYR A 153 -24.52 -18.82 17.25
N TRP A 154 -25.81 -19.05 17.50
CA TRP A 154 -26.85 -19.14 16.47
C TRP A 154 -27.17 -17.79 15.80
N GLU A 155 -26.70 -16.67 16.37
CA GLU A 155 -26.84 -15.32 15.80
C GLU A 155 -25.58 -14.87 15.03
N GLN A 156 -24.56 -15.73 14.91
CA GLN A 156 -23.25 -15.39 14.34
C GLN A 156 -23.08 -16.00 12.93
N PRO A 157 -23.31 -15.24 11.84
CA PRO A 157 -23.13 -15.75 10.49
C PRO A 157 -21.66 -16.15 10.24
N GLY A 158 -21.45 -17.38 9.75
CA GLY A 158 -20.11 -17.90 9.45
C GLY A 158 -19.33 -18.45 10.65
N GLY A 159 -19.93 -18.53 11.84
CA GLY A 159 -19.32 -19.18 13.01
C GLY A 159 -18.19 -18.39 13.68
N GLN A 160 -18.10 -17.08 13.43
CA GLN A 160 -17.15 -16.19 14.08
C GLN A 160 -17.88 -15.13 14.90
N ASN A 161 -17.40 -14.88 16.12
CA ASN A 161 -18.01 -13.92 17.03
C ASN A 161 -17.68 -12.47 16.59
N PRO A 162 -18.64 -11.68 16.11
CA PRO A 162 -18.37 -10.30 15.67
C PRO A 162 -18.05 -9.37 16.84
N HIS A 163 -18.40 -9.77 18.07
CA HIS A 163 -18.08 -9.06 19.31
C HIS A 163 -16.76 -9.56 19.93
N ALA A 164 -16.02 -10.43 19.23
CA ALA A 164 -14.69 -10.84 19.65
C ALA A 164 -13.79 -9.60 19.72
N ASN A 165 -13.19 -9.37 20.88
CA ASN A 165 -12.26 -8.26 21.10
C ASN A 165 -10.86 -8.66 20.65
N TYR A 166 -10.08 -7.67 20.27
CA TYR A 166 -8.65 -7.85 20.05
C TYR A 166 -7.97 -8.48 21.28
N LEU A 167 -7.19 -9.54 21.05
CA LEU A 167 -6.42 -10.23 22.08
C LEU A 167 -4.93 -9.92 21.95
N ALA A 168 -4.37 -10.20 20.77
CA ALA A 168 -2.95 -10.04 20.48
C ALA A 168 -2.71 -9.91 18.98
N VAL A 169 -1.54 -9.39 18.61
CA VAL A 169 -1.02 -9.53 17.25
C VAL A 169 -0.33 -10.88 17.15
N GLU A 170 -0.66 -11.68 16.13
CA GLU A 170 0.11 -12.89 15.86
C GLU A 170 1.53 -12.48 15.45
N SER A 171 2.53 -13.28 15.83
CA SER A 171 3.93 -12.99 15.48
C SER A 171 4.16 -13.14 13.98
N ASN A 172 3.95 -12.06 13.23
CA ASN A 172 4.13 -11.99 11.77
C ASN A 172 5.30 -11.04 11.44
N PRO A 173 6.16 -11.36 10.44
CA PRO A 173 7.21 -10.47 9.95
C PRO A 173 6.81 -9.00 9.85
N LEU A 174 5.59 -8.69 9.38
CA LEU A 174 5.07 -7.34 9.16
C LEU A 174 4.93 -6.49 10.44
N THR A 175 5.04 -7.10 11.62
CA THR A 175 4.97 -6.41 12.91
C THR A 175 6.33 -6.07 13.51
N GLY A 176 7.40 -6.62 12.94
CA GLY A 176 8.79 -6.36 13.36
C GLY A 176 9.56 -5.53 12.34
N ALA A 177 10.77 -5.13 12.71
CA ALA A 177 11.71 -4.45 11.83
C ALA A 177 11.91 -5.22 10.52
N LEU A 178 11.90 -4.49 9.39
CA LEU A 178 12.07 -5.03 8.04
C LEU A 178 11.01 -6.08 7.64
N GLY A 179 9.80 -5.95 8.19
CA GLY A 179 8.70 -6.87 7.90
C GLY A 179 8.32 -6.92 6.42
N LYS A 180 8.13 -5.75 5.80
CA LYS A 180 7.85 -5.63 4.35
C LYS A 180 8.99 -6.24 3.53
N ASN A 181 10.26 -6.00 3.90
CA ASN A 181 11.43 -6.58 3.23
C ASN A 181 11.37 -8.12 3.16
N ARG A 182 11.09 -8.78 4.29
CA ARG A 182 11.02 -10.25 4.35
C ARG A 182 9.92 -10.82 3.46
N ILE A 183 8.76 -10.17 3.42
CA ILE A 183 7.64 -10.58 2.56
C ILE A 183 8.00 -10.37 1.09
N ILE A 184 8.58 -9.22 0.74
CA ILE A 184 8.99 -8.93 -0.65
C ILE A 184 10.08 -9.88 -1.13
N ALA A 185 11.09 -10.17 -0.29
CA ALA A 185 12.13 -11.14 -0.61
C ALA A 185 11.53 -12.53 -0.89
N ARG A 186 10.52 -12.94 -0.11
CA ARG A 186 9.77 -14.18 -0.36
C ARG A 186 9.03 -14.13 -1.68
N ILE A 187 8.26 -13.07 -1.96
CA ILE A 187 7.54 -12.90 -3.23
C ILE A 187 8.51 -13.01 -4.41
N ARG A 188 9.66 -12.34 -4.35
CA ARG A 188 10.68 -12.39 -5.43
C ARG A 188 11.34 -13.76 -5.59
N SER A 189 11.35 -14.58 -4.54
CA SER A 189 11.83 -15.97 -4.64
C SER A 189 10.83 -16.89 -5.35
N GLU A 190 9.53 -16.57 -5.26
CA GLU A 190 8.45 -17.37 -5.85
C GLU A 190 8.07 -16.88 -7.26
N PHE A 191 8.18 -15.57 -7.51
CA PHE A 191 7.78 -14.94 -8.76
C PHE A 191 8.99 -14.27 -9.45
N PRO A 192 9.42 -14.78 -10.62
CA PRO A 192 10.53 -14.16 -11.35
C PRO A 192 10.08 -12.87 -12.04
N GLY A 193 10.98 -11.89 -12.09
CA GLY A 193 10.75 -10.62 -12.79
C GLY A 193 11.28 -9.43 -12.00
N ARG A 194 11.31 -8.27 -12.66
CA ARG A 194 11.62 -7.02 -11.96
C ARG A 194 10.44 -6.60 -11.10
N ALA A 195 10.74 -6.22 -9.85
CA ALA A 195 9.76 -5.74 -8.89
C ALA A 195 9.76 -4.22 -8.84
N LEU A 196 8.58 -3.63 -8.92
CA LEU A 196 8.33 -2.23 -8.59
C LEU A 196 7.50 -2.18 -7.32
N MET A 197 7.90 -1.35 -6.35
CA MET A 197 7.12 -1.10 -5.14
C MET A 197 6.64 0.35 -5.08
N VAL A 198 5.41 0.54 -4.63
CA VAL A 198 4.81 1.85 -4.39
C VAL A 198 4.33 1.95 -2.95
N GLY A 199 4.75 2.99 -2.25
CA GLY A 199 4.32 3.25 -0.87
C GLY A 199 4.69 4.65 -0.39
N ASP A 200 4.06 5.11 0.67
CA ASP A 200 4.25 6.46 1.22
C ASP A 200 5.09 6.51 2.50
N GLY A 201 5.22 5.38 3.21
CA GLY A 201 5.84 5.30 4.54
C GLY A 201 7.33 5.00 4.55
N LEU A 202 7.97 5.19 5.70
CA LEU A 202 9.37 4.82 5.91
C LEU A 202 9.60 3.31 5.74
N SER A 203 8.67 2.46 6.20
CA SER A 203 8.76 1.01 6.02
C SER A 203 8.82 0.61 4.55
N ASP A 204 8.20 1.39 3.67
CA ASP A 204 8.16 1.16 2.23
C ASP A 204 9.46 1.59 1.57
N LEU A 205 9.99 2.72 2.02
CA LEU A 205 11.32 3.18 1.63
C LEU A 205 12.41 2.17 2.02
N GLU A 206 12.35 1.62 3.24
CA GLU A 206 13.26 0.57 3.70
C GLU A 206 13.12 -0.72 2.88
N ALA A 207 11.89 -1.08 2.53
CA ALA A 207 11.58 -2.22 1.66
C ALA A 207 12.03 -1.99 0.21
N GLY A 208 12.29 -0.75 -0.18
CA GLY A 208 12.87 -0.36 -1.45
C GLY A 208 14.19 -1.05 -1.78
N ALA A 209 14.96 -1.47 -0.77
CA ALA A 209 16.19 -2.24 -0.95
C ALA A 209 15.96 -3.66 -1.52
N GLU A 210 14.74 -4.19 -1.41
CA GLU A 210 14.39 -5.53 -1.88
C GLU A 210 13.77 -5.55 -3.28
N VAL A 211 13.55 -4.38 -3.90
CA VAL A 211 12.94 -4.25 -5.23
C VAL A 211 13.86 -3.58 -6.24
N ASP A 212 13.53 -3.68 -7.52
CA ASP A 212 14.31 -3.10 -8.61
C ASP A 212 14.00 -1.61 -8.83
N LEU A 213 12.83 -1.16 -8.38
CA LEU A 213 12.41 0.24 -8.40
C LEU A 213 11.42 0.52 -7.26
N PHE A 214 11.79 1.41 -6.35
CA PHE A 214 10.86 1.99 -5.38
C PHE A 214 10.35 3.34 -5.89
N VAL A 215 9.02 3.52 -5.84
CA VAL A 215 8.34 4.77 -6.17
C VAL A 215 7.65 5.28 -4.93
N GLY A 216 8.13 6.40 -4.39
CA GLY A 216 7.50 7.06 -3.26
C GLY A 216 6.15 7.66 -3.66
N PHE A 217 5.14 7.47 -2.83
CA PHE A 217 3.80 8.02 -3.05
C PHE A 217 3.48 9.09 -2.02
N GLY A 218 3.08 10.27 -2.48
CA GLY A 218 2.71 11.41 -1.65
C GLY A 218 1.35 11.99 -1.99
N GLY A 219 0.53 11.25 -2.75
CA GLY A 219 -0.77 11.73 -3.21
C GLY A 219 -1.81 11.82 -2.10
N ALA A 220 -1.74 10.94 -1.09
CA ALA A 220 -2.59 11.00 0.09
C ALA A 220 -1.91 11.78 1.22
N VAL A 221 -0.73 11.32 1.65
CA VAL A 221 0.06 11.93 2.73
C VAL A 221 1.47 12.22 2.22
N PHE A 222 1.88 13.48 2.29
CA PHE A 222 3.26 13.85 1.95
C PHE A 222 4.19 13.59 3.12
N ARG A 223 5.24 12.79 2.90
CA ARG A 223 6.30 12.53 3.89
C ARG A 223 7.64 13.02 3.37
N GLN A 224 8.25 13.95 4.09
CA GLN A 224 9.48 14.63 3.66
C GLN A 224 10.62 13.64 3.40
N ARG A 225 10.83 12.67 4.31
CA ARG A 225 11.92 11.69 4.20
C ARG A 225 11.77 10.76 2.99
N VAL A 226 10.56 10.26 2.73
CA VAL A 226 10.27 9.44 1.54
C VAL A 226 10.41 10.27 0.28
N PHE A 227 9.95 11.52 0.29
CA PHE A 227 10.22 12.46 -0.78
C PHE A 227 11.71 12.69 -0.99
N ASP A 228 12.52 12.72 0.06
CA ASP A 228 13.96 13.01 0.00
C ASP A 228 14.81 11.83 -0.47
N GLU A 229 14.39 10.60 -0.21
CA GLU A 229 15.19 9.40 -0.49
C GLU A 229 14.69 8.59 -1.70
N ALA A 230 13.40 8.67 -2.08
CA ALA A 230 12.88 7.94 -3.23
C ALA A 230 13.41 8.49 -4.57
N ALA A 231 13.88 7.62 -5.46
CA ALA A 231 14.40 8.00 -6.77
C ALA A 231 13.32 8.60 -7.68
N ILE A 232 12.09 8.09 -7.57
CA ILE A 232 10.89 8.57 -8.24
C ILE A 232 9.82 8.83 -7.17
N TYR A 233 9.12 9.95 -7.28
CA TYR A 233 8.09 10.32 -6.31
C TYR A 233 6.83 10.87 -6.99
N ILE A 234 5.66 10.33 -6.66
CA ILE A 234 4.35 10.77 -7.16
C ILE A 234 3.71 11.70 -6.14
N ARG A 235 3.41 12.95 -6.51
CA ARG A 235 2.83 13.97 -5.61
C ARG A 235 1.31 14.09 -5.69
N THR A 236 0.69 13.40 -6.64
CA THR A 236 -0.72 13.55 -7.00
C THR A 236 -1.52 12.34 -6.50
N PRO A 237 -2.79 12.49 -6.08
CA PRO A 237 -3.64 11.39 -5.62
C PRO A 237 -4.14 10.54 -6.80
N ALA A 238 -3.22 10.03 -7.61
CA ALA A 238 -3.51 9.18 -8.77
C ALA A 238 -2.39 8.16 -8.96
N LEU A 239 -2.78 6.92 -9.23
CA LEU A 239 -1.89 5.79 -9.48
C LEU A 239 -1.59 5.59 -10.97
N SER A 240 -2.28 6.30 -11.86
CA SER A 240 -2.06 6.25 -13.31
C SER A 240 -0.59 6.38 -13.75
N PRO A 241 0.30 7.16 -13.08
CA PRO A 241 1.71 7.21 -13.46
C PRO A 241 2.46 5.88 -13.31
N ILE A 242 1.93 4.93 -12.53
CA ILE A 242 2.55 3.62 -12.34
C ILE A 242 2.53 2.81 -13.63
N LEU A 243 1.53 2.98 -14.50
CA LEU A 243 1.48 2.25 -15.77
C LEU A 243 2.69 2.52 -16.67
N PRO A 244 3.00 3.78 -17.05
CA PRO A 244 4.18 4.04 -17.85
C PRO A 244 5.48 3.77 -17.06
N LEU A 245 5.52 3.97 -15.73
CA LEU A 245 6.70 3.65 -14.93
C LEU A 245 7.00 2.14 -14.86
N ALA A 246 5.97 1.30 -14.76
CA ALA A 246 6.11 -0.15 -14.68
C ALA A 246 6.30 -0.79 -16.06
N LEU A 247 5.59 -0.30 -17.08
CA LEU A 247 5.45 -0.96 -18.38
C LEU A 247 6.02 -0.16 -19.57
N GLY A 248 6.53 1.05 -19.36
CA GLY A 248 7.00 1.91 -20.45
C GLY A 248 5.96 2.02 -21.57
N GLN A 249 6.37 1.79 -22.82
CA GLN A 249 5.47 1.76 -23.98
C GLN A 249 4.54 0.54 -24.04
N LEU A 250 4.88 -0.58 -23.37
CA LEU A 250 3.99 -1.75 -23.34
C LEU A 250 2.69 -1.48 -22.58
N GLY A 251 2.69 -0.46 -21.71
CA GLY A 251 1.50 0.00 -21.01
C GLY A 251 0.48 0.72 -21.92
N ASN A 252 0.88 1.13 -23.13
CA ASN A 252 0.01 1.84 -24.07
C ASN A 252 -0.85 0.87 -24.90
N ASP A 253 -1.60 0.02 -24.20
CA ASP A 253 -2.59 -0.87 -24.80
C ASP A 253 -3.86 -0.09 -25.17
N PRO A 254 -4.51 -0.35 -26.32
CA PRO A 254 -5.73 0.36 -26.73
C PRO A 254 -6.84 0.40 -25.67
N ARG A 255 -6.98 -0.64 -24.84
CA ARG A 255 -7.97 -0.70 -23.74
C ARG A 255 -7.66 0.29 -22.62
N PHE A 256 -6.38 0.55 -22.35
CA PHE A 256 -5.92 1.38 -21.23
C PHE A 256 -5.21 2.67 -21.67
N ALA A 257 -5.25 3.00 -22.96
CA ALA A 257 -4.52 4.13 -23.55
C ALA A 257 -4.82 5.47 -22.87
N SER A 258 -6.07 5.71 -22.47
CA SER A 258 -6.46 6.93 -21.72
C SER A 258 -5.78 7.00 -20.35
N LEU A 259 -5.75 5.88 -19.63
CA LEU A 259 -5.16 5.79 -18.30
C LEU A 259 -3.62 5.91 -18.37
N TRP A 260 -3.01 5.24 -19.33
CA TRP A 260 -1.57 5.35 -19.60
C TRP A 260 -1.18 6.78 -20.03
N ALA A 261 -1.98 7.42 -20.89
CA ALA A 261 -1.74 8.79 -21.32
C ALA A 261 -1.90 9.81 -20.18
N ASP A 262 -2.87 9.61 -19.27
CA ASP A 262 -2.98 10.43 -18.07
C ASP A 262 -1.75 10.25 -17.15
N GLY A 263 -1.30 9.01 -16.95
CA GLY A 263 -0.07 8.72 -16.21
C GLY A 263 1.15 9.42 -16.81
N LEU A 264 1.30 9.37 -18.13
CA LEU A 264 2.40 10.03 -18.83
C LEU A 264 2.28 11.57 -18.79
N ARG A 265 1.06 12.11 -18.92
CA ARG A 265 0.80 13.56 -18.76
C ARG A 265 1.28 14.04 -17.40
N ARG A 266 0.97 13.30 -16.32
CA ARG A 266 1.40 13.62 -14.94
C ARG A 266 2.92 13.61 -14.78
N VAL A 267 3.60 12.72 -15.49
CA VAL A 267 5.07 12.72 -15.55
C VAL A 267 5.59 13.98 -16.25
N TYR A 268 4.96 14.43 -17.34
CA TYR A 268 5.34 15.66 -18.03
C TYR A 268 4.99 16.95 -17.26
N THR A 269 3.91 16.96 -16.46
CA THR A 269 3.46 18.12 -15.68
C THR A 269 4.15 18.25 -14.32
N HIS A 270 5.23 17.50 -14.07
CA HIS A 270 5.99 17.48 -12.82
C HIS A 270 5.17 17.03 -11.58
N GLU A 271 4.03 16.36 -11.78
CA GLU A 271 3.32 15.66 -10.71
C GLU A 271 4.09 14.39 -10.28
N VAL A 272 4.98 13.88 -11.15
CA VAL A 272 6.00 12.89 -10.82
C VAL A 272 7.38 13.52 -10.86
N THR A 273 8.12 13.40 -9.77
CA THR A 273 9.48 13.90 -9.62
C THR A 273 10.47 12.76 -9.82
N PHE A 274 11.46 12.95 -10.70
CA PHE A 274 12.64 12.09 -10.80
C PHE A 274 13.81 12.83 -10.15
N LYS A 275 14.50 12.18 -9.21
CA LYS A 275 15.67 12.79 -8.57
C LYS A 275 16.95 12.66 -9.37
N ASP A 276 17.06 11.55 -10.08
CA ASP A 276 18.18 11.28 -10.97
C ASP A 276 17.81 11.70 -12.39
N THR A 277 18.51 12.71 -12.90
CA THR A 277 18.33 13.20 -14.28
C THR A 277 18.60 12.11 -15.30
N SER A 278 19.57 11.22 -15.04
CA SER A 278 19.89 10.11 -15.96
C SER A 278 18.75 9.08 -16.01
N LEU A 279 18.09 8.82 -14.87
CA LEU A 279 16.90 7.97 -14.81
C LEU A 279 15.73 8.59 -15.57
N GLN A 280 15.53 9.90 -15.42
CA GLN A 280 14.50 10.65 -16.15
C GLN A 280 14.74 10.62 -17.67
N GLU A 281 15.97 10.84 -18.10
CA GLU A 281 16.36 10.78 -19.51
C GLU A 281 16.19 9.37 -20.08
N ALA A 282 16.57 8.33 -19.34
CA ALA A 282 16.36 6.94 -19.74
C ALA A 282 14.86 6.62 -19.91
N PHE A 283 14.03 7.07 -18.95
CA PHE A 283 12.58 6.93 -19.03
C PHE A 283 12.02 7.56 -20.30
N PHE A 284 12.24 8.86 -20.52
CA PHE A 284 11.70 9.54 -21.69
C PHE A 284 12.28 9.05 -23.01
N SER A 285 13.54 8.64 -23.03
CA SER A 285 14.17 8.06 -24.23
C SER A 285 13.51 6.75 -24.63
N SER A 286 13.16 5.90 -23.66
CA SER A 286 12.45 4.64 -23.94
C SER A 286 11.04 4.83 -24.50
N LEU A 287 10.42 5.97 -24.22
CA LEU A 287 9.08 6.30 -24.70
C LEU A 287 9.08 6.87 -26.11
N ARG A 288 10.24 7.26 -26.67
CA ARG A 288 10.33 7.67 -28.06
C ARG A 288 10.21 6.40 -28.91
N ARG A 289 9.17 6.31 -29.74
CA ARG A 289 9.07 5.25 -30.75
C ARG A 289 10.40 5.19 -31.50
N VAL A 290 11.03 4.02 -31.55
CA VAL A 290 12.01 3.74 -32.58
C VAL A 290 11.21 3.76 -33.88
N ASN A 291 11.21 4.90 -34.56
CA ASN A 291 10.86 4.91 -35.98
C ASN A 291 11.96 4.10 -36.65
N GLY A 292 11.71 2.80 -36.81
CA GLY A 292 12.55 1.94 -37.63
C GLY A 292 12.52 2.47 -39.08
N PRO A 293 13.65 2.38 -39.79
CA PRO A 293 13.74 2.75 -41.21
C PRO A 293 12.77 1.94 -42.09
#